data_AF-A0A7Y6AAJ7-F1
#
_entry.id   AF-A0A7Y6AAJ7-F1
#
_cell.length_a   1.000
_cell.length_b   1.000
_cell.length_c   1.000
_cell.angle_alpha   90.00
_cell.angle_beta   90.00
_cell.angle_gamma   90.00
#
_symmetry.space_group_name_H-M   'P 1'
#
loop_
_entity.id
_entity.type
_entity.pdbx_description
1 polymer ?
#
loop_
_entity_poly.entity_id
_entity_poly.type
_entity_poly.pdbx_seq_one_letter_code
_entity_poly.pdbx_strand_id
1 'polypeptide(L)'
;MARRDTNGLFHPWLPPRERRSPSLRQCRVCRPRRSEWLDDRVVHPSVVPLRERCPAYRLDWPPHVERPVTGLLPEQRTNRNGRVPRWFVWWKLYELQDQRCAVCDWAPQVIDHDHESLLVRGLLCRDCNAREASSLAGTRVCVHAPPYCFEEYRASPPGEAFAWFWPATSGPPPSFLLLPL
;
A
#
# COMPACT_ATOMS: atom_id res chain seq x y z
N MET A 1 3.42 -0.16 -11.51
CA MET A 1 3.05 -0.60 -12.88
C MET A 1 3.19 -2.11 -12.99
N ALA A 2 2.43 -2.79 -13.84
CA ALA A 2 2.55 -4.23 -14.10
C ALA A 2 2.64 -4.50 -15.61
N ARG A 3 3.47 -5.47 -16.00
CA ARG A 3 3.70 -5.85 -17.40
C ARG A 3 3.45 -7.34 -17.61
N ARG A 4 2.90 -7.71 -18.77
CA ARG A 4 2.62 -9.09 -19.15
C ARG A 4 3.82 -9.71 -19.88
N ASP A 5 4.16 -10.94 -19.53
CA ASP A 5 5.16 -11.75 -20.25
C ASP A 5 4.52 -12.58 -21.38
N THR A 6 5.35 -13.28 -22.16
CA THR A 6 4.91 -14.19 -23.23
C THR A 6 4.10 -15.38 -22.75
N ASN A 7 4.18 -15.74 -21.46
CA ASN A 7 3.35 -16.79 -20.86
C ASN A 7 1.97 -16.26 -20.44
N GLY A 8 1.68 -14.98 -20.69
CA GLY A 8 0.43 -14.35 -20.35
C GLY A 8 0.32 -13.92 -18.89
N LEU A 9 1.38 -14.03 -18.09
CA LEU A 9 1.39 -13.63 -16.68
C LEU A 9 1.88 -12.19 -16.53
N PHE A 10 1.25 -11.42 -15.65
CA PHE A 10 1.74 -10.11 -15.27
C PHE A 10 2.80 -10.21 -14.18
N HIS A 11 3.69 -9.23 -14.14
CA HIS A 11 4.71 -9.02 -13.12
C HIS A 11 4.66 -7.56 -12.64
N PRO A 12 4.83 -7.29 -11.33
CA PRO A 12 4.96 -5.93 -10.86
C PRO A 12 6.28 -5.35 -11.37
N TRP A 13 6.18 -4.27 -12.14
CA TRP A 13 7.32 -3.48 -12.57
C TRP A 13 7.81 -2.64 -11.39
N LEU A 14 8.89 -3.11 -10.76
CA LEU A 14 9.66 -2.33 -9.81
C LEU A 14 10.61 -1.42 -10.63
N PRO A 15 10.53 -0.09 -10.51
CA PRO A 15 11.51 0.78 -11.15
C PRO A 15 12.93 0.39 -10.68
N PRO A 16 13.96 0.60 -11.51
CA PRO A 16 15.32 0.20 -11.17
C PRO A 16 15.72 0.83 -9.84
N ARG A 17 16.11 0.01 -8.86
CA ARG A 17 17.01 0.50 -7.81
C ARG A 17 18.29 0.88 -8.52
N GLU A 18 18.77 2.11 -8.36
CA GLU A 18 20.12 2.52 -8.82
C GLU A 18 21.24 1.61 -8.26
N ARG A 19 20.94 0.71 -7.32
CA ARG A 19 21.92 -0.13 -6.61
C ARG A 19 21.64 -1.63 -6.57
N ARG A 20 20.73 -2.18 -7.39
CA ARG A 20 20.63 -3.65 -7.53
C ARG A 20 21.00 -4.09 -8.94
N SER A 21 21.93 -5.05 -8.99
CA SER A 21 22.53 -5.60 -10.21
C SER A 21 21.51 -5.88 -11.32
N PRO A 22 21.85 -5.60 -12.59
CA PRO A 22 21.14 -5.99 -13.81
C PRO A 22 20.54 -7.41 -13.87
N SER A 23 21.00 -8.33 -13.02
CA SER A 23 20.60 -9.75 -13.03
C SER A 23 19.30 -10.05 -12.26
N LEU A 24 18.71 -9.09 -11.54
CA LEU A 24 17.36 -9.24 -10.96
C LEU A 24 16.22 -8.95 -11.94
N ARG A 25 16.54 -8.68 -13.22
CA ARG A 25 15.56 -8.38 -14.30
C ARG A 25 14.70 -9.59 -14.73
N GLN A 26 15.06 -10.80 -14.30
CA GLN A 26 14.33 -12.01 -14.66
C GLN A 26 13.61 -12.59 -13.45
N CYS A 27 12.29 -12.70 -13.56
CA CYS A 27 11.50 -13.52 -12.66
C CYS A 27 12.16 -14.91 -12.56
N ARG A 28 12.49 -15.38 -11.35
CA ARG A 28 13.16 -16.68 -11.19
C ARG A 28 12.31 -17.86 -11.65
N VAL A 29 11.00 -17.66 -11.67
CA VAL A 29 9.99 -18.65 -12.11
C VAL A 29 9.77 -18.57 -13.62
N CYS A 30 9.43 -17.40 -14.15
CA CYS A 30 9.04 -17.25 -15.55
C CYS A 30 10.22 -16.97 -16.51
N ARG A 31 11.34 -16.46 -15.98
CA ARG A 31 12.57 -16.06 -16.69
C ARG A 31 12.36 -15.33 -18.03
N PRO A 32 11.44 -14.35 -18.13
CA PRO A 32 11.20 -13.68 -19.42
C PRO A 32 12.43 -12.89 -19.86
N ARG A 33 12.84 -13.05 -21.12
CA ARG A 33 13.85 -12.20 -21.74
C ARG A 33 13.32 -10.78 -21.87
N ARG A 34 14.20 -9.78 -21.95
CA ARG A 34 13.79 -8.37 -22.10
C ARG A 34 12.93 -8.14 -23.35
N SER A 35 13.16 -8.91 -24.41
CA SER A 35 12.38 -8.93 -25.65
C SER A 35 11.02 -9.64 -25.55
N GLU A 36 10.77 -10.36 -24.44
CA GLU A 36 9.55 -11.15 -24.20
C GLU A 36 8.56 -10.42 -23.29
N TRP A 37 8.84 -9.17 -22.93
CA TRP A 37 7.85 -8.30 -22.29
C TRP A 37 7.00 -7.67 -23.40
N LEU A 38 5.70 -7.96 -23.40
CA LEU A 38 4.76 -7.34 -24.33
C LEU A 38 4.64 -5.86 -23.93
N ASP A 39 5.23 -4.97 -24.74
CA ASP A 39 5.50 -3.57 -24.35
C ASP A 39 4.22 -2.69 -24.30
N ASP A 40 3.12 -3.16 -24.88
CA ASP A 40 2.05 -2.25 -25.30
C ASP A 40 0.99 -2.00 -24.21
N ARG A 41 0.96 -2.81 -23.15
CA ARG A 41 -0.05 -2.68 -22.08
C ARG A 41 0.57 -2.76 -20.70
N VAL A 42 1.18 -1.66 -20.30
CA VAL A 42 1.44 -1.41 -18.88
C VAL A 42 0.09 -1.20 -18.20
N VAL A 43 -0.27 -2.13 -17.31
CA VAL A 43 -1.49 -2.01 -16.52
C VAL A 43 -1.17 -1.67 -15.08
N HIS A 44 -2.18 -1.19 -14.39
CA HIS A 44 -2.07 -0.88 -12.99
C HIS A 44 -2.05 -2.18 -12.14
N PRO A 45 -1.09 -2.42 -11.21
CA PRO A 45 -1.01 -3.70 -10.50
C PRO A 45 -2.26 -4.11 -9.70
N SER A 46 -3.04 -3.15 -9.20
CA SER A 46 -4.27 -3.44 -8.44
C SER A 46 -5.40 -3.98 -9.32
N VAL A 47 -5.41 -3.67 -10.62
CA VAL A 47 -6.45 -4.14 -11.56
C VAL A 47 -6.10 -5.48 -12.19
N VAL A 48 -4.89 -6.00 -11.98
CA VAL A 48 -4.50 -7.32 -12.48
C VAL A 48 -5.25 -8.40 -11.70
N PRO A 49 -6.07 -9.24 -12.35
CA PRO A 49 -6.78 -10.34 -11.69
C PRO A 49 -5.80 -11.31 -11.03
N LEU A 50 -6.15 -11.87 -9.86
CA LEU A 50 -5.26 -12.76 -9.11
C LEU A 50 -4.71 -13.93 -9.95
N ARG A 51 -5.54 -14.51 -10.82
CA ARG A 51 -5.16 -15.62 -11.71
C ARG A 51 -4.15 -15.25 -12.80
N GLU A 52 -4.01 -13.96 -13.08
CA GLU A 52 -3.11 -13.42 -14.11
C GLU A 52 -1.82 -12.88 -13.50
N ARG A 53 -1.66 -12.93 -12.17
CA ARG A 53 -0.47 -12.48 -11.47
C ARG A 53 0.58 -13.59 -11.44
N CYS A 54 1.83 -13.24 -11.74
CA CYS A 54 2.94 -14.16 -11.54
C CYS A 54 3.05 -14.55 -10.05
N PRO A 55 3.06 -15.86 -9.70
CA PRO A 55 3.11 -16.31 -8.32
C PRO A 55 4.45 -16.01 -7.63
N ALA A 56 5.53 -15.80 -8.40
CA ALA A 56 6.86 -15.47 -7.87
C ALA A 56 6.88 -14.17 -7.07
N TYR A 57 5.95 -13.26 -7.35
CA TYR A 57 5.87 -11.93 -6.74
C TYR A 57 4.65 -11.79 -5.83
N ARG A 58 4.10 -12.89 -5.31
CA ARG A 58 2.84 -12.90 -4.52
C ARG A 58 2.83 -11.86 -3.39
N LEU A 59 3.99 -11.58 -2.78
CA LEU A 59 4.11 -10.61 -1.69
C LEU A 59 4.28 -9.16 -2.15
N ASP A 60 4.74 -8.95 -3.38
CA ASP A 60 5.01 -7.63 -3.96
C ASP A 60 3.77 -7.02 -4.62
N TRP A 61 2.81 -7.86 -5.00
CA TRP A 61 1.53 -7.40 -5.50
C TRP A 61 0.77 -6.60 -4.44
N PRO A 62 0.18 -5.44 -4.78
CA PRO A 62 -0.82 -4.85 -3.91
C PRO A 62 -1.96 -5.85 -3.72
N PRO A 63 -2.59 -5.90 -2.52
CA PRO A 63 -3.77 -6.72 -2.30
C PRO A 63 -4.78 -6.45 -3.42
N HIS A 64 -5.33 -7.52 -4.00
CA HIS A 64 -6.48 -7.35 -4.87
C HIS A 64 -7.66 -7.00 -3.98
N VAL A 65 -8.15 -5.77 -4.16
CA VAL A 65 -9.28 -5.25 -3.43
C VAL A 65 -10.33 -4.94 -4.48
N GLU A 66 -11.33 -5.80 -4.62
CA GLU A 66 -12.44 -5.51 -5.53
C GLU A 66 -13.20 -4.28 -5.02
N ARG A 67 -13.29 -3.25 -5.87
CA ARG A 67 -14.14 -2.08 -5.63
C ARG A 67 -15.55 -2.42 -6.10
N PRO A 68 -16.58 -2.40 -5.24
CA PRO A 68 -17.96 -2.46 -5.70
C PRO A 68 -18.22 -1.31 -6.67
N VAL A 69 -18.68 -1.62 -7.88
CA VAL A 69 -18.94 -0.62 -8.94
C VAL A 69 -20.28 0.07 -8.74
N THR A 70 -21.17 -0.53 -7.93
CA THR A 70 -22.53 -0.05 -7.66
C THR A 70 -22.74 0.18 -6.17
N GLY A 71 -23.57 1.17 -5.84
CA GLY A 71 -23.92 1.54 -4.47
C GLY A 71 -23.37 2.90 -4.02
N LEU A 72 -23.80 3.33 -2.84
CA LEU A 72 -23.28 4.55 -2.20
C LEU A 72 -21.86 4.29 -1.69
N LEU A 73 -21.00 5.32 -1.79
CA LEU A 73 -19.67 5.28 -1.20
C LEU A 73 -19.79 5.20 0.32
N PRO A 74 -18.91 4.47 1.02
CA PRO A 74 -18.84 4.45 2.47
C PRO A 74 -18.76 5.83 3.14
N GLU A 75 -18.11 6.83 2.52
CA GLU A 75 -18.14 8.25 2.98
C GLU A 75 -19.57 8.80 3.09
N GLN A 76 -20.48 8.33 2.25
CA GLN A 76 -21.90 8.73 2.25
C GLN A 76 -22.72 7.94 3.27
N ARG A 77 -22.11 6.96 3.96
CA ARG A 77 -22.74 6.06 4.93
C ARG A 77 -21.98 5.94 6.25
N THR A 78 -20.84 6.62 6.41
CA THR A 78 -19.94 6.39 7.53
C THR A 78 -20.72 6.52 8.83
N ASN A 79 -20.87 5.36 9.46
CA ASN A 79 -21.49 5.18 10.75
C ASN A 79 -20.76 6.07 11.76
N ARG A 80 -21.49 6.61 12.73
CA ARG A 80 -21.10 7.57 13.80
C ARG A 80 -19.76 7.32 14.52
N ASN A 81 -19.06 6.22 14.24
CA ASN A 81 -17.89 5.72 14.96
C ASN A 81 -16.61 5.68 14.09
N GLY A 82 -16.62 6.27 12.89
CA GLY A 82 -15.41 6.41 12.03
C GLY A 82 -14.86 5.10 11.44
N ARG A 83 -15.66 4.02 11.44
CA ARG A 83 -15.26 2.72 10.89
C ARG A 83 -15.63 2.63 9.41
N VAL A 84 -14.63 2.39 8.57
CA VAL A 84 -14.84 2.22 7.12
C VAL A 84 -14.36 0.85 6.66
N PRO A 85 -14.99 0.25 5.62
CA PRO A 85 -14.52 -1.01 5.07
C PRO A 85 -13.07 -0.91 4.60
N ARG A 86 -12.27 -1.94 4.87
CA ARG A 86 -10.86 -2.02 4.46
C ARG A 86 -10.67 -1.76 2.95
N TRP A 87 -11.59 -2.26 2.13
CA TRP A 87 -11.50 -2.07 0.69
C TRP A 87 -11.58 -0.59 0.29
N PHE A 88 -12.38 0.17 1.03
CA PHE A 88 -12.62 1.57 0.76
C PHE A 88 -11.44 2.43 1.18
N VAL A 89 -10.92 2.19 2.40
CA VAL A 89 -9.67 2.80 2.88
C VAL A 89 -8.56 2.60 1.87
N TRP A 90 -8.42 1.36 1.39
CA TRP A 90 -7.43 1.02 0.37
C TRP A 90 -7.61 1.91 -0.85
N TRP A 91 -8.75 1.86 -1.53
CA TRP A 91 -8.94 2.59 -2.79
C TRP A 91 -8.82 4.10 -2.67
N LYS A 92 -9.36 4.70 -1.60
CA LYS A 92 -9.28 6.16 -1.41
C LYS A 92 -7.83 6.61 -1.24
N LEU A 93 -7.10 5.97 -0.33
CA LEU A 93 -5.69 6.31 -0.11
C LEU A 93 -4.84 5.95 -1.33
N TYR A 94 -5.23 4.91 -2.07
CA TYR A 94 -4.57 4.52 -3.31
C TYR A 94 -4.65 5.61 -4.37
N GLU A 95 -5.83 6.21 -4.54
CA GLU A 95 -6.04 7.35 -5.42
C GLU A 95 -5.32 8.61 -4.88
N LEU A 96 -5.44 8.89 -3.58
CA LEU A 96 -4.85 10.09 -2.96
C LEU A 96 -3.31 10.09 -2.99
N GLN A 97 -2.68 8.92 -2.87
CA GLN A 97 -1.22 8.79 -2.83
C GLN A 97 -0.61 8.49 -4.20
N ASP A 98 -1.31 8.82 -5.29
CA ASP A 98 -0.87 8.54 -6.65
C ASP A 98 -0.34 7.12 -6.84
N GLN A 99 -1.02 6.16 -6.21
CA GLN A 99 -0.77 4.73 -6.34
C GLN A 99 0.59 4.28 -5.77
N ARG A 100 1.19 5.11 -4.89
CA ARG A 100 2.51 4.91 -4.27
C ARG A 100 2.44 4.83 -2.74
N CYS A 101 3.50 4.29 -2.16
CA CYS A 101 3.77 4.34 -0.73
C CYS A 101 3.93 5.80 -0.29
N ALA A 102 3.38 6.15 0.88
CA ALA A 102 3.45 7.52 1.40
C ALA A 102 4.88 7.98 1.74
N VAL A 103 5.83 7.03 1.82
CA VAL A 103 7.23 7.28 2.24
C VAL A 103 8.22 7.08 1.09
N CYS A 104 7.85 6.38 0.02
CA CYS A 104 8.76 6.11 -1.11
C CYS A 104 8.00 5.82 -2.41
N ASP A 105 8.71 5.72 -3.53
CA ASP A 105 8.07 5.52 -4.86
C ASP A 105 7.53 4.11 -5.14
N TRP A 106 7.50 3.23 -4.15
CA TRP A 106 7.08 1.83 -4.35
C TRP A 106 5.57 1.68 -4.33
N ALA A 107 5.05 0.64 -4.99
CA ALA A 107 3.64 0.29 -4.87
C ALA A 107 3.33 -0.08 -3.40
N PRO A 108 2.23 0.42 -2.82
CA PRO A 108 1.87 0.08 -1.46
C PRO A 108 1.26 -1.33 -1.37
N GLN A 109 1.44 -1.99 -0.22
CA GLN A 109 0.85 -3.30 0.07
C GLN A 109 0.10 -3.36 1.41
N VAL A 110 0.25 -2.35 2.27
CA VAL A 110 -0.25 -2.35 3.64
C VAL A 110 -0.97 -1.04 3.93
N ILE A 111 -2.10 -1.12 4.64
CA ILE A 111 -2.71 0.05 5.27
C ILE A 111 -2.05 0.19 6.63
N ASP A 112 -1.29 1.26 6.75
CA ASP A 112 -0.60 1.64 7.96
C ASP A 112 -1.52 2.47 8.86
N HIS A 113 -1.40 2.25 10.16
CA HIS A 113 -2.20 2.91 11.18
C HIS A 113 -1.34 3.10 12.43
N ASP A 114 -1.69 4.12 13.20
CA ASP A 114 -1.10 4.32 14.50
C ASP A 114 -1.61 3.24 15.49
N HIS A 115 -0.71 2.61 16.22
CA HIS A 115 -1.06 1.47 17.08
C HIS A 115 -1.68 1.88 18.43
N GLU A 116 -1.59 3.16 18.80
CA GLU A 116 -2.17 3.69 20.04
C GLU A 116 -3.60 4.22 19.81
N SER A 117 -3.75 5.12 18.83
CA SER A 117 -5.03 5.74 18.47
C SER A 117 -5.89 4.90 17.51
N LEU A 118 -5.29 3.89 16.86
CA LEU A 118 -5.89 3.10 15.77
C LEU A 118 -6.25 3.93 14.52
N LEU A 119 -5.80 5.18 14.42
CA LEU A 119 -6.08 6.02 13.26
C LEU A 119 -5.27 5.54 12.05
N VAL A 120 -5.95 5.40 10.91
CA VAL A 120 -5.32 5.11 9.63
C VAL A 120 -4.43 6.29 9.25
N ARG A 121 -3.17 6.01 8.96
CA ARG A 121 -2.20 7.02 8.52
C ARG A 121 -2.03 7.04 7.01
N GLY A 122 -1.98 5.89 6.35
CA GLY A 122 -1.73 5.86 4.92
C GLY A 122 -1.50 4.46 4.37
N LEU A 123 -1.14 4.41 3.09
CA LEU A 123 -0.67 3.21 2.42
C LEU A 123 0.85 3.18 2.36
N LEU A 124 1.43 2.10 2.86
CA LEU A 124 2.88 1.87 2.83
C LEU A 124 3.24 0.62 2.04
N CYS A 125 4.47 0.59 1.52
CA CYS A 125 5.06 -0.66 1.08
C CYS A 125 5.47 -1.53 2.29
N ARG A 126 5.60 -2.85 2.12
CA ARG A 126 5.96 -3.77 3.23
C ARG A 126 7.24 -3.36 3.96
N ASP A 127 8.27 -2.98 3.19
CA ASP A 127 9.57 -2.58 3.74
C ASP A 127 9.47 -1.31 4.59
N CYS A 128 8.73 -0.30 4.12
CA CYS A 128 8.52 0.94 4.88
C CYS A 128 7.65 0.65 6.11
N ASN A 129 6.57 -0.11 5.99
CA ASN A 129 5.71 -0.46 7.12
C ASN A 129 6.45 -1.22 8.22
N ALA A 130 7.29 -2.20 7.87
CA ALA A 130 8.05 -2.97 8.85
C ALA A 130 9.06 -2.10 9.63
N ARG A 131 9.65 -1.11 8.94
CA ARG A 131 10.63 -0.20 9.53
C ARG A 131 9.99 0.94 10.30
N GLU A 132 8.78 1.37 9.92
CA GLU A 132 7.97 2.30 10.70
C GLU A 132 7.74 1.72 12.10
N ALA A 133 7.26 0.47 12.15
CA ALA A 133 7.05 -0.25 13.40
C ALA A 133 8.34 -0.41 14.23
N SER A 134 9.48 -0.66 13.56
CA SER A 134 10.79 -0.75 14.23
C SER A 134 11.30 0.61 14.73
N SER A 135 10.95 1.70 14.04
CA SER A 135 11.35 3.05 14.41
C SER A 135 10.66 3.54 15.69
N LEU A 136 9.45 3.07 15.97
CA LEU A 136 8.75 3.34 17.24
C LEU A 136 9.41 2.64 18.43
N ALA A 137 10.22 1.59 18.22
CA ALA A 137 10.96 0.90 19.27
C ALA A 137 12.29 1.61 19.67
N GLY A 138 12.38 2.92 19.48
CA GLY A 138 13.52 3.74 19.92
C GLY A 138 14.74 3.73 18.98
N THR A 139 14.62 3.17 17.77
CA THR A 139 15.71 3.17 16.78
C THR A 139 15.39 4.17 15.66
N ARG A 140 16.19 5.24 15.50
CA ARG A 140 16.07 6.15 14.34
C ARG A 140 16.53 5.43 13.07
N VAL A 141 15.65 4.62 12.46
CA VAL A 141 15.92 3.90 11.22
C VAL A 141 15.28 4.65 10.05
N CYS A 142 16.10 5.38 9.29
CA CYS A 142 15.69 5.98 8.01
C CYS A 142 15.96 4.97 6.89
N VAL A 143 15.01 4.81 5.96
CA VAL A 143 14.91 3.59 5.14
C VAL A 143 15.45 3.75 3.72
N HIS A 144 15.38 4.94 3.18
CA HIS A 144 15.94 5.26 1.88
C HIS A 144 16.67 6.61 2.04
N ALA A 145 17.64 6.91 1.16
CA ALA A 145 18.58 8.03 1.33
C ALA A 145 17.91 9.34 1.80
N PRO A 146 18.60 10.21 2.56
CA PRO A 146 18.00 11.38 3.21
C PRO A 146 17.11 12.22 2.28
N PRO A 147 16.02 12.82 2.79
CA PRO A 147 15.67 13.00 4.21
C PRO A 147 14.63 12.01 4.76
N TYR A 148 14.44 10.82 4.18
CA TYR A 148 13.28 9.99 4.51
C TYR A 148 13.35 9.29 5.88
N CYS A 149 12.94 10.02 6.91
CA CYS A 149 12.58 9.51 8.22
C CYS A 149 11.05 9.62 8.37
N PHE A 150 10.42 8.73 9.14
CA PHE A 150 8.95 8.68 9.27
C PHE A 150 8.34 9.91 9.96
N GLU A 151 9.15 10.89 10.39
CA GLU A 151 8.69 12.11 11.04
C GLU A 151 7.75 12.91 10.13
N GLU A 152 8.11 13.17 8.87
CA GLU A 152 7.24 13.89 7.92
C GLU A 152 5.94 13.12 7.67
N TYR A 153 6.05 11.81 7.46
CA TYR A 153 4.89 10.93 7.28
C TYR A 153 3.95 10.93 8.49
N ARG A 154 4.49 10.94 9.71
CA ARG A 154 3.70 10.99 10.96
C ARG A 154 3.12 12.37 11.22
N ALA A 155 3.82 13.43 10.84
CA ALA A 155 3.39 14.81 11.03
C ALA A 155 2.26 15.22 10.08
N SER A 156 2.21 14.63 8.88
CA SER A 156 1.12 14.87 7.91
C SER A 156 0.76 13.57 7.17
N PRO A 157 0.10 12.62 7.85
CA PRO A 157 -0.25 11.35 7.23
C PRO A 157 -1.39 11.53 6.21
N PRO A 158 -1.36 10.89 5.03
CA PRO A 158 -2.41 11.01 4.01
C PRO A 158 -3.83 10.69 4.50
N GLY A 159 -3.95 9.86 5.54
CA GLY A 159 -5.20 9.44 6.16
C GLY A 159 -5.79 10.44 7.14
N GLU A 160 -5.04 11.47 7.56
CA GLU A 160 -5.39 12.38 8.67
C GLU A 160 -6.78 13.02 8.48
N ALA A 161 -7.03 13.56 7.28
CA ALA A 161 -8.26 14.28 6.95
C ALA A 161 -9.54 13.42 7.07
N PHE A 162 -9.41 12.10 7.14
CA PHE A 162 -10.55 11.19 7.18
C PHE A 162 -10.89 10.69 8.58
N ALA A 163 -9.95 10.79 9.53
CA ALA A 163 -10.10 10.27 10.90
C ALA A 163 -10.65 8.84 10.96
N TRP A 164 -10.22 7.98 10.03
CA TRP A 164 -10.68 6.59 9.95
C TRP A 164 -9.99 5.71 10.97
N PHE A 165 -10.75 4.85 11.64
CA PHE A 165 -10.19 3.83 12.51
C PHE A 165 -9.89 2.55 11.72
N TRP A 166 -8.65 2.07 11.86
CA TRP A 166 -8.31 0.73 11.43
C TRP A 166 -8.94 -0.28 12.41
N PRO A 167 -9.72 -1.26 11.93
CA PRO A 167 -10.33 -2.21 12.85
C PRO A 167 -9.24 -3.07 13.49
N ALA A 168 -8.97 -2.85 14.78
CA ALA A 168 -8.52 -3.93 15.65
C ALA A 168 -9.62 -4.99 15.62
N THR A 169 -9.27 -6.23 15.33
CA THR A 169 -10.13 -7.41 15.34
C THR A 169 -11.28 -7.30 16.36
N SER A 170 -12.51 -7.07 15.88
CA SER A 170 -13.78 -7.21 16.62
C SER A 170 -13.93 -6.57 18.02
N GLY A 171 -13.04 -5.68 18.47
CA GLY A 171 -13.18 -4.97 19.74
C GLY A 171 -14.05 -3.71 19.62
N PRO A 172 -14.68 -3.22 20.70
CA PRO A 172 -15.26 -1.87 20.73
C PRO A 172 -14.17 -0.82 20.49
N PRO A 173 -14.49 0.36 19.91
CA PRO A 173 -13.49 1.43 19.76
C PRO A 173 -12.97 1.86 21.14
N PRO A 174 -11.71 2.31 21.26
CA PRO A 174 -11.22 2.90 22.49
C PRO A 174 -12.11 4.09 22.87
N SER A 175 -12.61 4.11 24.10
CA SER A 175 -13.38 5.21 24.64
C SER A 175 -12.46 6.41 24.83
N PHE A 176 -12.39 7.29 23.83
CA PHE A 176 -11.81 8.61 24.05
C PHE A 176 -12.76 9.40 24.95
N LEU A 177 -12.33 9.64 26.19
CA LEU A 177 -12.95 10.63 27.06
C LEU A 177 -12.92 11.96 26.31
N LEU A 178 -14.08 12.42 25.86
CA LEU A 178 -14.28 13.77 25.38
C LEU A 178 -13.79 14.71 26.49
N LEU A 179 -12.66 15.37 26.29
CA LEU A 179 -12.29 16.50 27.13
C LEU A 179 -13.36 17.59 26.92
N PRO A 180 -13.99 18.09 27.98
CA PRO A 180 -14.99 19.14 27.84
C PRO A 180 -14.31 20.41 27.33
N LEU A 181 -14.96 21.05 26.35
CA LEU A 181 -14.65 22.40 25.88
C LEU A 181 -14.84 23.44 26.99
#